data_AF-A0A6I4MSW1-F1
#
_entry.id   AF-A0A6I4MSW1-F1
#
_cell.length_a   1.000
_cell.length_b   1.000
_cell.length_c   1.000
_cell.angle_alpha   90.00
_cell.angle_beta   90.00
_cell.angle_gamma   90.00
#
_symmetry.space_group_name_H-M   'P 1'
#
loop_
_entity.id
_entity.type
_entity.pdbx_description
1 polymer ?
#
loop_
_entity_poly.entity_id
_entity_poly.type
_entity_poly.pdbx_seq_one_letter_code
_entity_poly.pdbx_strand_id
1 'polypeptide(L)' 'MTYSRVDGLQLSDQPEVWIAYGRAVFKAELHRITNFIAGIVAPHAKRAPEDEWARLVLDQLGGVKATLEVLTRMER' A
#
# COMPACT_ATOMS: atom_id res chain seq x y z
N MET A 1 -8.72 -12.70 -10.18
CA MET A 1 -8.81 -13.68 -9.09
C MET A 1 -10.14 -14.36 -9.15
N THR A 2 -10.21 -15.60 -8.71
CA THR A 2 -11.44 -16.32 -8.39
C THR A 2 -11.40 -16.74 -6.92
N TYR A 3 -12.55 -17.10 -6.35
CA TYR A 3 -12.64 -17.57 -4.97
C TYR A 3 -13.52 -18.82 -4.89
N SER A 4 -13.03 -19.83 -4.18
CA SER A 4 -13.82 -20.99 -3.75
C SER A 4 -13.81 -21.07 -2.22
N ARG A 5 -14.87 -21.62 -1.62
CA ARG A 5 -14.92 -21.81 -0.16
C ARG A 5 -13.88 -22.82 0.35
N VAL A 6 -13.44 -23.74 -0.51
CA VAL A 6 -12.54 -24.84 -0.16
C VAL A 6 -11.09 -24.41 -0.31
N ASP A 7 -10.77 -23.75 -1.41
CA ASP A 7 -9.38 -23.42 -1.80
C ASP A 7 -9.01 -21.97 -1.54
N GLY A 8 -10.00 -21.14 -1.20
CA GLY A 8 -9.80 -19.72 -0.95
C GLY A 8 -9.56 -18.92 -2.23
N LEU A 9 -8.70 -17.90 -2.12
CA LEU A 9 -8.38 -16.99 -3.20
C LEU A 9 -7.42 -17.65 -4.18
N GLN A 10 -7.81 -17.71 -5.45
CA GLN A 10 -7.03 -18.34 -6.51
C GLN A 10 -6.82 -17.39 -7.70
N LEU A 11 -5.78 -17.66 -8.49
CA LEU A 11 -5.65 -17.03 -9.80
C LEU A 11 -6.82 -17.49 -10.69
N SER A 12 -7.34 -16.55 -11.47
CA SER A 12 -8.28 -16.90 -12.53
C SER A 12 -7.52 -17.60 -13.66
N ASP A 13 -8.18 -18.47 -14.42
CA ASP A 13 -7.63 -19.02 -15.67
C ASP A 13 -7.40 -17.94 -16.73
N GLN A 14 -8.03 -16.78 -16.57
CA GLN A 14 -7.86 -15.57 -17.38
C GLN A 14 -6.74 -14.68 -16.81
N PRO A 15 -5.58 -14.57 -17.48
CA PRO A 15 -4.45 -13.77 -17.02
C PRO A 15 -4.76 -12.32 -16.71
N GLU A 16 -5.56 -11.69 -17.57
CA GLU A 16 -5.99 -10.30 -17.45
C GLU A 16 -6.67 -10.01 -16.11
N VAL A 17 -7.38 -10.98 -15.54
CA VAL A 17 -8.14 -10.79 -14.30
C VAL A 17 -7.20 -10.71 -13.09
N TRP A 18 -6.17 -11.56 -13.00
CA TRP A 18 -5.23 -11.49 -11.87
C TRP A 18 -4.17 -10.40 -12.06
N ILE A 19 -3.80 -10.07 -13.31
CA ILE A 19 -2.97 -8.90 -13.61
C ILE A 19 -3.68 -7.62 -13.16
N ALA A 20 -4.95 -7.43 -13.55
CA ALA A 20 -5.73 -6.27 -13.15
C ALA A 20 -5.92 -6.19 -11.63
N TYR A 21 -6.15 -7.33 -10.98
CA TYR A 21 -6.25 -7.39 -9.52
C TYR A 21 -4.94 -6.96 -8.84
N GLY A 22 -3.79 -7.50 -9.25
CA GLY A 22 -2.49 -7.13 -8.67
C GLY A 22 -2.20 -5.63 -8.80
N ARG A 23 -2.50 -5.05 -9.97
CA ARG A 23 -2.42 -3.60 -10.20
C ARG A 23 -3.35 -2.80 -9.28
N ALA A 24 -4.61 -3.24 -9.14
CA ALA A 24 -5.57 -2.60 -8.25
C ALA A 24 -5.13 -2.62 -6.77
N VAL A 25 -4.46 -3.69 -6.32
CA VAL A 25 -3.90 -3.78 -4.96
C VAL A 25 -2.87 -2.68 -4.73
N PHE A 26 -1.92 -2.47 -5.64
CA PHE A 26 -0.91 -1.42 -5.46
C PHE A 26 -1.52 -0.01 -5.38
N LYS A 27 -2.56 0.28 -6.16
CA LYS A 27 -3.30 1.55 -6.06
C LYS A 27 -4.00 1.71 -4.71
N ALA A 28 -4.66 0.65 -4.24
CA ALA A 28 -5.35 0.66 -2.96
C ALA A 28 -4.38 0.88 -1.80
N GLU A 29 -3.23 0.18 -1.80
CA GLU A 29 -2.21 0.36 -0.76
C GLU A 29 -1.54 1.72 -0.83
N LEU A 30 -1.26 2.24 -2.02
CA LEU A 30 -0.71 3.60 -2.15
C LEU A 30 -1.66 4.61 -1.51
N HIS A 31 -2.96 4.49 -1.75
CA HIS A 31 -3.96 5.36 -1.17
C HIS A 31 -4.02 5.22 0.35
N ARG A 32 -4.08 3.98 0.87
CA ARG A 32 -4.09 3.71 2.31
C ARG A 32 -2.87 4.27 3.03
N ILE A 33 -1.67 3.98 2.52
CA ILE A 33 -0.41 4.45 3.12
C ILE A 33 -0.30 5.97 3.04
N THR A 34 -0.68 6.59 1.92
CA THR A 34 -0.68 8.05 1.79
C THR A 34 -1.58 8.71 2.84
N ASN A 35 -2.80 8.19 3.01
CA ASN A 35 -3.75 8.73 3.99
C ASN A 35 -3.27 8.49 5.43
N PHE A 36 -2.69 7.32 5.71
CA PHE A 36 -2.18 7.01 7.05
C PHE A 36 -0.99 7.91 7.44
N ILE A 37 -0.05 8.13 6.51
CA ILE A 37 1.06 9.06 6.71
C ILE A 37 0.52 10.47 6.98
N ALA A 38 -0.36 10.97 6.12
CA ALA A 38 -0.85 12.35 6.20
C ALA A 38 -1.74 12.61 7.42
N GLY A 39 -2.61 11.66 7.75
CA GLY A 39 -3.62 11.82 8.79
C GLY A 39 -3.11 11.51 10.19
N ILE A 40 -2.15 10.58 10.34
CA ILE A 40 -1.75 10.05 11.64
C ILE A 40 -0.25 10.21 11.87
N VAL A 41 0.59 9.60 11.03
CA VAL A 41 2.01 9.44 11.34
C VAL A 41 2.77 10.77 11.29
N ALA A 42 2.60 11.58 10.24
CA ALA A 42 3.26 12.87 10.14
C ALA A 42 2.79 13.86 11.22
N PRO A 43 1.47 13.98 11.52
CA PRO A 43 1.01 14.77 12.65
C PRO A 43 1.50 14.25 14.01
N HIS A 44 1.66 12.94 14.19
CA HIS A 44 2.21 12.35 15.40
C HIS A 44 3.68 12.74 15.59
N ALA A 45 4.53 12.48 14.60
CA ALA A 45 5.95 12.84 14.64
C ALA A 45 6.18 14.35 14.83
N LYS A 46 5.26 15.20 14.35
CA LYS A 46 5.30 16.65 14.58
C LYS A 46 4.94 17.04 16.01
N ARG A 47 3.98 16.36 16.64
CA ARG A 47 3.48 16.67 18.00
C ARG A 47 4.36 16.10 19.11
N ALA A 48 5.02 14.97 18.85
CA ALA A 48 5.94 14.31 19.77
C ALA A 48 7.27 14.01 19.04
N PRO A 49 8.09 15.03 18.74
CA PRO A 49 9.33 14.86 17.97
C PRO A 49 10.37 13.97 18.68
N GLU A 50 10.31 13.86 20.00
CA GLU A 50 11.14 12.97 20.81
C GLU A 50 10.77 11.49 20.64
N ASP A 51 9.55 11.17 20.20
CA ASP A 51 9.12 9.79 19.97
C ASP A 51 9.87 9.18 18.77
N GLU A 52 10.83 8.31 19.07
CA GLU A 52 11.63 7.56 18.10
C GLU A 52 10.77 6.65 17.22
N TRP A 53 9.71 6.06 17.76
CA TRP A 53 8.83 5.17 16.99
C TRP A 53 8.09 5.96 15.91
N ALA A 54 7.54 7.13 16.26
CA ALA A 54 6.83 7.97 15.30
C ALA A 54 7.72 8.43 14.14
N ARG A 55 8.97 8.80 14.44
CA ARG A 55 9.97 9.16 13.42
C ARG A 55 10.35 7.98 12.54
N LEU A 56 10.64 6.82 13.14
CA LEU A 56 11.00 5.61 12.40
C LEU A 56 9.87 5.19 11.45
N VAL A 57 8.62 5.16 11.94
CA VAL A 57 7.46 4.80 11.11
C VAL A 57 7.28 5.80 9.97
N LEU A 58 7.46 7.11 10.21
CA LEU A 58 7.36 8.12 9.16
C LEU A 58 8.38 7.90 8.05
N ASP A 59 9.64 7.65 8.42
CA ASP A 59 10.73 7.41 7.47
C ASP A 59 10.49 6.12 6.66
N GLN A 60 10.16 5.02 7.33
CA GLN A 60 9.93 3.73 6.66
C GLN A 60 8.71 3.78 5.73
N LEU A 61 7.60 4.38 6.17
CA LEU A 61 6.40 4.50 5.34
C LEU A 61 6.60 5.49 4.17
N GLY A 62 7.46 6.49 4.33
CA GLY A 62 7.91 7.34 3.22
C GLY A 62 8.55 6.52 2.09
N GLY A 63 9.44 5.59 2.44
CA GLY A 63 10.04 4.63 1.49
C GLY A 63 9.01 3.73 0.82
N VAL A 64 8.11 3.12 1.61
CA VAL A 64 7.00 2.28 1.08
C VAL A 64 6.12 3.06 0.11
N LYS A 65 5.74 4.30 0.46
CA LYS A 65 4.95 5.17 -0.40
C LYS A 65 5.66 5.41 -1.74
N ALA A 66 6.94 5.74 -1.72
CA ALA A 66 7.72 5.96 -2.94
C ALA A 66 7.75 4.71 -3.84
N THR A 67 7.95 3.51 -3.26
CA THR A 67 7.88 2.25 -4.01
C THR A 67 6.51 2.04 -4.65
N LEU A 68 5.42 2.26 -3.90
CA LEU A 68 4.05 2.11 -4.42
C LEU A 68 3.73 3.14 -5.52
N GLU A 69 4.27 4.37 -5.44
CA GLU A 69 4.16 5.36 -6.52
C GLU A 69 4.85 4.90 -7.81
N VAL A 70 6.00 4.22 -7.73
CA VAL A 70 6.68 3.66 -8.90
C VAL A 70 5.86 2.53 -9.52
N LEU A 71 5.43 1.57 -8.69
CA LEU A 71 4.69 0.39 -9.16
C LEU A 71 3.36 0.76 -9.82
N THR A 72 2.66 1.76 -9.29
CA THR A 72 1.40 2.25 -9.87
C THR A 72 1.57 3.04 -11.17
N ARG A 73 2.75 3.62 -11.43
CA ARG A 73 3.06 4.35 -12.67
C ARG A 73 3.46 3.43 -13.83
N MET A 74 4.08 2.29 -13.55
CA MET A 74 4.40 1.27 -14.57
C MET A 74 3.16 0.67 -15.26
N GLU A 75 1.97 1.07 -14.82
CA GLU A 75 0.70 0.66 -15.40
C GLU A 75 0.20 1.55 -16.54
N ARG A 76 0.83 2.71 -16.78
CA ARG A 76 0.52 3.64 -17.87
C ARG A 76 1.34 3.36 -19.12
#